data_AF-A0A256XEX0-F1
#
_entry.id   AF-A0A256XEX0-F1
#
_cell.length_a   1.000
_cell.length_b   1.000
_cell.length_c   1.000
_cell.angle_alpha   90.00
_cell.angle_beta   90.00
_cell.angle_gamma   90.00
#
_symmetry.space_group_name_H-M   'P 1'
#
loop_
_entity.id
_entity.type
_entity.pdbx_description
1 polymer ?
#
loop_
_entity_poly.entity_id
_entity_poly.type
_entity_poly.pdbx_seq_one_letter_code
_entity_poly.pdbx_strand_id
1 'polypeptide(L)' 'SRSIDAAIMARKVNAKLLILTHISTRYRSDEELLTSEVVKIFPNTMIAKDLLKINFTLNTVID' A
#
# COMPACT_ATOMS: atom_id res chain seq x y z
N SER A 1 -10.75 -8.69 -1.84
CA SER A 1 -9.79 -9.80 -2.06
C SER A 1 -8.43 -9.31 -2.56
N ARG A 2 -8.32 -8.69 -3.75
CA ARG A 2 -7.00 -8.33 -4.33
C ARG A 2 -6.10 -7.42 -3.47
N SER A 3 -6.67 -6.45 -2.75
CA SER A 3 -5.91 -5.54 -1.88
C SER A 3 -5.40 -6.22 -0.59
N ILE A 4 -6.16 -7.18 -0.07
CA ILE A 4 -5.80 -7.98 1.11
C ILE A 4 -4.64 -8.92 0.78
N ASP A 5 -4.71 -9.58 -0.37
CA ASP A 5 -3.63 -10.46 -0.84
C ASP A 5 -2.33 -9.67 -1.03
N ALA A 6 -2.42 -8.44 -1.52
CA ALA A 6 -1.27 -7.54 -1.65
C ALA A 6 -0.65 -7.18 -0.28
N ALA A 7 -1.46 -6.90 0.75
CA ALA A 7 -0.95 -6.65 2.11
C ALA A 7 -0.32 -7.88 2.75
N ILE A 8 -0.92 -9.06 2.56
CA ILE A 8 -0.33 -10.31 3.04
C ILE A 8 1.03 -10.54 2.38
N MET A 9 1.13 -10.31 1.07
CA MET A 9 2.39 -10.46 0.34
C MET A 9 3.44 -9.44 0.79
N ALA A 10 3.06 -8.16 0.92
CA ALA A 10 3.95 -7.10 1.41
C ALA A 10 4.55 -7.43 2.78
N ARG A 11 3.72 -7.96 3.69
CA ARG A 11 4.19 -8.43 4.99
C ARG A 11 5.13 -9.64 4.88
N LYS A 12 4.80 -10.62 4.03
CA LYS A 12 5.61 -11.84 3.84
C LYS A 12 7.01 -11.53 3.30
N VAL A 13 7.13 -10.57 2.39
CA VAL A 13 8.43 -10.19 1.79
C VAL A 13 9.18 -9.13 2.59
N ASN A 14 8.66 -8.74 3.77
CA ASN A 14 9.18 -7.65 4.58
C ASN A 14 9.38 -6.36 3.77
N ALA A 15 8.40 -6.02 2.93
CA ALA A 15 8.44 -4.81 2.13
C ALA A 15 8.51 -3.58 3.06
N LYS A 16 9.17 -2.51 2.58
CA LYS A 16 9.21 -1.25 3.33
C LYS A 16 7.92 -0.47 3.20
N LEU A 17 7.23 -0.52 2.05
CA LEU A 17 6.02 0.25 1.76
C LEU A 17 5.17 -0.52 0.74
N LEU A 18 3.85 -0.53 0.93
CA LEU A 18 2.86 -1.04 -0.03
C LEU A 18 2.11 0.15 -0.63
N ILE A 19 2.06 0.24 -1.95
CA ILE A 19 1.29 1.27 -2.65
C ILE A 19 0.20 0.57 -3.46
N LEU A 20 -1.05 0.76 -3.06
CA LEU A 20 -2.20 0.27 -3.81
C LEU A 20 -2.48 1.20 -4.99
N THR A 21 -2.56 0.64 -6.19
CA THR A 21 -2.82 1.37 -7.42
C THR A 21 -4.08 0.86 -8.11
N HIS A 22 -4.53 1.56 -9.16
CA HIS A 22 -5.64 1.12 -10.01
C HIS A 22 -6.92 0.80 -9.20
N ILE A 23 -7.31 1.72 -8.32
CA ILE A 23 -8.56 1.64 -7.58
C ILE A 23 -9.72 1.89 -8.57
N SER A 24 -10.58 0.90 -8.75
CA SER A 24 -11.77 1.03 -9.59
C SER A 24 -12.60 2.22 -9.12
N THR A 25 -13.06 3.05 -10.04
CA THR A 25 -13.87 4.27 -9.77
C THR A 25 -15.11 3.99 -8.91
N ARG A 26 -15.63 2.76 -8.94
CA ARG A 26 -16.70 2.28 -8.06
C ARG A 26 -16.38 2.34 -6.57
N TYR A 27 -15.10 2.34 -6.20
CA TYR A 27 -14.63 2.35 -4.82
C TYR A 27 -13.97 3.68 -4.42
N ARG A 28 -14.07 4.73 -5.26
CA ARG A 28 -13.43 6.04 -4.98
C ARG A 28 -13.98 6.69 -3.70
N SER A 29 -15.26 6.49 -3.41
CA SER A 29 -15.93 6.96 -2.19
C SER A 29 -15.63 6.09 -0.97
N ASP A 30 -15.22 4.84 -1.19
CA ASP A 30 -14.94 3.83 -0.16
C ASP A 30 -13.43 3.58 0.01
N GLU A 31 -12.58 4.48 -0.49
CA GLU A 31 -11.12 4.37 -0.35
C GLU A 31 -10.72 4.20 1.12
N GLU A 32 -11.41 4.88 2.05
CA GLU A 32 -11.20 4.75 3.49
C GLU A 32 -11.51 3.33 4.01
N LEU A 33 -12.61 2.73 3.55
CA LEU A 33 -13.04 1.38 3.95
C LEU A 33 -12.06 0.33 3.43
N LEU A 34 -11.65 0.44 2.16
CA LEU A 34 -10.68 -0.45 1.52
C LEU A 34 -9.29 -0.37 2.18
N THR A 35 -8.94 0.81 2.70
CA THR A 35 -7.69 1.04 3.43
C THR A 35 -7.73 0.40 4.81
N SER A 36 -8.88 0.44 5.50
CA SER A 36 -8.98 0.01 6.90
C SER A 36 -8.61 -1.47 7.14
N GLU A 37 -9.01 -2.37 6.25
CA GLU A 37 -8.69 -3.80 6.36
C GLU A 37 -7.26 -4.11 5.92
N VAL A 38 -6.77 -3.41 4.90
CA VAL A 38 -5.42 -3.57 4.37
C VAL A 38 -4.38 -3.07 5.36
N VAL A 39 -4.63 -1.90 5.98
CA VAL A 39 -3.77 -1.30 7.02
C VAL A 39 -3.69 -2.18 8.27
N LYS A 40 -4.77 -2.88 8.63
CA LYS A 40 -4.73 -3.88 9.73
C LYS A 40 -3.75 -5.03 9.45
N ILE A 41 -3.55 -5.39 8.17
CA ILE A 41 -2.66 -6.47 7.77
C ILE A 41 -1.22 -5.96 7.56
N PHE A 42 -1.09 -4.80 6.94
CA PHE A 42 0.19 -4.16 6.64
C PHE A 42 0.08 -2.63 6.83
N PRO A 43 0.50 -2.10 7.99
CA PRO A 43 0.26 -0.70 8.35
C PRO A 43 0.93 0.31 7.42
N ASN A 44 2.07 -0.05 6.82
CA ASN A 44 2.78 0.85 5.90
C ASN A 44 2.20 0.76 4.48
N THR A 45 0.92 1.11 4.35
CA THR A 45 0.17 1.09 3.10
C THR A 45 -0.23 2.51 2.70
N MET A 46 -0.13 2.81 1.41
CA MET A 46 -0.58 4.06 0.80
C MET A 46 -1.48 3.77 -0.40
N ILE A 47 -2.51 4.60 -0.64
CA ILE A 47 -3.26 4.61 -1.89
C ILE A 47 -2.59 5.59 -2.86
N ALA A 48 -2.31 5.12 -4.07
CA ALA A 48 -1.83 5.96 -5.15
C ALA A 48 -2.92 6.92 -5.62
N LYS A 49 -2.59 8.21 -5.66
CA LYS A 49 -3.42 9.25 -6.30
C LYS A 49 -2.80 9.64 -7.63
N ASP A 50 -3.62 10.18 -8.52
CA ASP A 50 -3.13 10.69 -9.80
C ASP A 50 -1.99 11.69 -9.55
N LEU A 51 -0.89 11.53 -10.28
CA LEU A 51 0.33 12.33 -10.15
C LEU A 51 1.06 12.22 -8.79
N LEU A 52 0.76 11.20 -7.98
CA LEU A 52 1.52 10.92 -6.76
C LEU A 52 3.02 10.76 -7.07
N LYS A 53 3.85 11.57 -6.40
CA LYS A 53 5.31 11.46 -6.43
C LYS A 53 5.81 10.98 -5.08
N ILE A 54 6.68 9.99 -5.09
CA ILE A 54 7.29 9.45 -3.87
C ILE A 54 8.80 9.56 -4.04
N ASN A 55 9.45 10.16 -3.05
CA ASN A 55 10.90 10.22 -2.96
C ASN A 55 11.35 9.16 -1.96
N PHE A 56 12.35 8.38 -2.32
CA PHE A 56 12.97 7.42 -1.43
C PHE A 56 14.42 7.80 -1.19
N THR A 57 14.82 7.78 0.08
CA THR A 57 16.23 7.89 0.47
C THR A 57 16.78 6.48 0.66
N LEU A 58 17.89 6.17 0.00
CA LEU A 58 18.60 4.92 0.20
C LEU A 58 19.42 5.01 1.49
N ASN A 59 18.87 4.50 2.58
CA ASN A 59 19.66 4.24 3.79
C ASN A 59 20.24 2.83 3.65
N THR A 60 21.46 2.74 3.12
CA THR A 60 22.23 1.50 3.12
C THR A 60 22.88 1.36 4.48
N VAL A 61 22.38 0.45 5.31
CA VAL A 61 23.18 -0.10 6.42
C VAL A 61 23.97 -1.26 5.81
N ILE A 62 25.28 -1.10 5.74
CA ILE A 62 26.18 -2.19 5.37
C ILE A 62 26.39 -2.96 6.67
N ASP A 63 25.68 -4.07 6.82
CA ASP A 63 25.98 -5.09 7.83
C ASP A 63 27.03 -6.06 7.29
#